data_AF-A0A436CXZ1-F1
#
_entry.id   AF-A0A436CXZ1-F1
#
_cell.length_a   1.000
_cell.length_b   1.000
_cell.length_c   1.000
_cell.angle_alpha   90.00
_cell.angle_beta   90.00
_cell.angle_gamma   90.00
#
_symmetry.space_group_name_H-M   'P 1'
#
loop_
_entity.id
_entity.type
_entity.pdbx_description
1 polymer ?
#
loop_
_entity_poly.entity_id
_entity_poly.type
_entity_poly.pdbx_seq_one_letter_code
_entity_poly.pdbx_strand_id
1 'polypeptide(L)' 'MSGANFILLINLSVAGLLAACFMAVAFHDVGRAPARWLAFGYLLG' A
#
# COMPACT_ATOMS: atom_id res chain seq x y z
N MET A 1 0.49 5.44 29.09
CA MET A 1 0.17 4.54 27.95
C MET A 1 1.47 3.84 27.56
N SER A 2 1.54 2.51 27.69
CA SER A 2 2.78 1.72 27.53
C SER A 2 3.30 1.75 26.10
N GLY A 3 4.63 1.62 25.91
CA GLY A 3 5.29 1.63 24.59
C GLY A 3 4.73 0.61 23.60
N ALA A 4 4.16 -0.50 24.07
CA ALA A 4 3.47 -1.48 23.23
C ALA A 4 2.30 -0.87 22.43
N ASN A 5 1.52 0.02 23.05
CA ASN A 5 0.39 0.68 22.38
C ASN A 5 0.88 1.66 21.30
N PHE A 6 2.04 2.29 21.51
CA PHE A 6 2.66 3.20 20.54
C PHE A 6 3.18 2.43 19.31
N ILE A 7 3.86 1.30 19.54
CA ILE A 7 4.33 0.40 18.47
C ILE A 7 3.14 -0.13 17.66
N LEU A 8 2.06 -0.53 18.34
CA LEU A 8 0.85 -1.02 17.69
C LEU A 8 0.17 0.05 16.84
N LEU A 9 0.06 1.29 17.33
CA LEU A 9 -0.49 2.41 16.56
C LEU A 9 0.34 2.73 15.31
N ILE A 10 1.66 2.67 15.40
CA ILE A 10 2.55 2.87 14.25
C ILE A 10 2.33 1.75 13.23
N ASN A 11 2.38 0.49 13.66
CA ASN A 11 2.20 -0.65 12.76
C ASN A 11 0.84 -0.61 12.07
N LEU A 12 -0.22 -0.30 12.81
CA LEU A 12 -1.56 -0.18 12.26
C LEU A 12 -1.67 0.96 11.25
N SER A 13 -1.07 2.12 11.54
CA SER A 13 -1.06 3.27 10.63
C SER A 13 -0.29 2.96 9.34
N VAL A 14 0.88 2.34 9.45
CA VAL A 14 1.70 1.94 8.29
C VAL A 14 0.98 0.89 7.45
N ALA A 15 0.38 -0.13 8.07
CA ALA A 15 -0.40 -1.15 7.37
C ALA A 15 -1.61 -0.54 6.64
N GLY A 16 -2.31 0.40 7.29
CA GLY A 16 -3.44 1.12 6.68
C GLY A 16 -3.03 1.99 5.50
N LEU A 17 -1.92 2.74 5.62
CA LEU A 17 -1.37 3.53 4.51
C LEU A 17 -0.94 2.66 3.35
N LEU A 18 -0.25 1.54 3.62
CA LEU A 18 0.17 0.59 2.61
C LEU A 18 -1.04 0.00 1.87
N ALA A 19 -2.07 -0.43 2.61
CA ALA A 19 -3.31 -0.91 2.02
C ALA A 19 -4.00 0.16 1.16
N ALA A 20 -4.02 1.42 1.62
CA ALA A 20 -4.57 2.54 0.85
C ALA A 20 -3.80 2.80 -0.45
N CYS A 21 -2.47 2.69 -0.44
CA CYS A 21 -1.66 2.79 -1.66
C CYS A 21 -2.02 1.71 -2.68
N PHE A 22 -2.09 0.44 -2.26
CA PHE A 22 -2.51 -0.65 -3.15
C PHE A 22 -3.93 -0.46 -3.66
N MET A 23 -4.84 0.00 -2.82
CA MET A 23 -6.23 0.26 -3.19
C MET A 23 -6.34 1.41 -4.20
N ALA A 24 -5.55 2.48 -4.03
CA ALA A 24 -5.48 3.59 -4.97
C ALA A 24 -4.97 3.16 -6.35
N VAL A 25 -3.92 2.34 -6.39
CA VAL A 25 -3.40 1.75 -7.64
C VAL A 25 -4.46 0.86 -8.28
N ALA A 26 -5.09 -0.03 -7.50
CA ALA A 26 -6.13 -0.92 -8.01
C ALA A 26 -7.32 -0.15 -8.62
N PHE A 27 -7.81 0.90 -7.95
CA PHE A 27 -8.88 1.73 -8.49
C PHE A 27 -8.46 2.54 -9.70
N HIS A 28 -7.21 3.02 -9.75
CA HIS A 28 -6.69 3.76 -10.89
C HIS A 28 -6.51 2.85 -12.12
N ASP A 29 -6.09 1.59 -11.91
CA ASP A 29 -5.85 0.61 -12.98
C ASP A 29 -7.13 -0.07 -13.52
N VAL A 30 -8.26 -0.01 -12.79
CA VAL A 30 -9.57 -0.51 -13.27
C VAL A 30 -10.02 0.16 -14.58
N GLY A 31 -9.54 1.38 -14.88
CA GLY A 31 -9.87 2.11 -16.11
C GLY A 31 -8.82 2.03 -17.24
N ARG A 32 -7.59 1.55 -16.97
CA ARG A 32 -6.48 1.55 -17.94
C ARG A 32 -5.56 0.34 -17.73
N ALA A 33 -5.60 -0.58 -18.70
CA ALA A 33 -4.66 -1.69 -18.98
C ALA A 33 -3.72 -2.10 -17.80
N PRO A 34 -4.05 -3.16 -17.05
CA PRO A 34 -3.49 -3.46 -15.72
C PRO A 34 -2.05 -4.01 -15.70
N ALA A 35 -1.34 -4.06 -16.83
CA ALA A 35 -0.11 -4.83 -16.94
C ALA A 35 1.19 -4.00 -16.86
N ARG A 36 1.16 -2.70 -17.18
CA ARG A 36 2.42 -1.95 -17.37
C ARG A 36 3.01 -1.43 -16.06
N TRP A 37 2.17 -0.98 -15.14
CA TRP A 37 2.62 -0.43 -13.85
C TRP A 37 3.05 -1.52 -12.88
N LEU A 38 2.28 -2.62 -12.79
CA LEU A 38 2.63 -3.77 -11.97
C LEU A 38 3.90 -4.47 -12.48
N ALA A 39 4.05 -4.61 -13.80
CA ALA A 39 5.31 -5.09 -14.39
C ALA A 39 6.47 -4.14 -14.09
N PHE A 40 6.30 -2.81 -14.18
CA PHE A 40 7.36 -1.85 -13.83
C PHE A 40 7.74 -1.91 -12.35
N GLY A 41 6.77 -1.98 -11.43
CA GLY A 41 7.04 -2.10 -10.00
C GLY A 41 7.76 -3.40 -9.65
N TYR A 42 7.39 -4.51 -10.29
CA TYR A 42 8.08 -5.80 -10.12
C TYR A 42 9.50 -5.79 -10.71
N LEU A 43 9.75 -5.00 -11.76
CA LEU A 43 11.06 -4.89 -12.41
C LEU A 43 12.00 -3.89 -11.72
N LEU A 44 11.43 -2.83 -11.11
CA LEU A 44 12.20 -1.82 -10.39
C LEU A 44 12.55 -2.23 -8.96
N GLY A 45 11.72 -3.05 -8.30
CA GLY A 45 11.92 -3.45 -6.92
C GLY A 45 11.48 -2.39 -5.92
#